data_AF-A0A4U2Y730-F1
#
_entry.id   AF-A0A4U2Y730-F1
#
_cell.length_a   1.000
_cell.length_b   1.000
_cell.length_c   1.000
_cell.angle_alpha   90.00
_cell.angle_beta   90.00
_cell.angle_gamma   90.00
#
_symmetry.space_group_name_H-M   'P 1'
#
loop_
_entity.id
_entity.type
_entity.pdbx_description
1 polymer ?
#
loop_
_entity_poly.entity_id
_entity_poly.type
_entity_poly.pdbx_seq_one_letter_code
_entity_poly.pdbx_strand_id
1 'polypeptide(L)'
;MHYPLVIAVIKEPYYQIPDWLNTDVAYTEYVKLTGQTTSDEVDLFIAMLLGYNNIDIKGTPHEVLKRLFDESDVVIGGGIYFESNDR
;
A
#
# COMPACT_ATOMS: atom_id res chain seq x y z
N MET A 1 11.69 13.88 28.46
CA MET A 1 10.62 13.39 27.57
C MET A 1 11.19 13.33 26.17
N HIS A 2 11.37 12.13 25.62
CA HIS A 2 11.65 11.98 24.19
C HIS A 2 10.31 11.79 23.49
N TYR A 3 9.91 12.79 22.70
CA TYR A 3 8.77 12.63 21.80
C TYR A 3 9.22 11.80 20.59
N PRO A 4 8.39 10.90 20.06
CA PRO A 4 8.68 10.23 18.80
C PRO A 4 8.82 11.28 17.71
N LEU A 5 9.91 11.21 16.94
CA LEU A 5 10.14 12.07 15.79
C LEU A 5 9.23 11.60 14.65
N VAL A 6 8.14 12.32 14.40
CA VAL A 6 7.25 12.06 13.27
C VAL A 6 7.69 12.91 12.09
N ILE A 7 8.28 12.29 11.08
CA ILE A 7 8.63 12.94 9.81
C ILE A 7 7.62 12.46 8.77
N ALA A 8 6.85 13.38 8.21
CA ALA A 8 6.01 13.09 7.05
C ALA A 8 6.91 12.88 5.83
N VAL A 9 7.05 11.63 5.39
CA VAL A 9 7.73 11.28 4.16
C VAL A 9 6.69 11.26 3.04
N ILE A 10 6.48 12.41 2.39
CA ILE A 10 5.71 12.46 1.14
C ILE A 10 6.67 12.02 0.04
N LYS A 11 6.70 10.72 -0.24
CA LYS A 11 7.25 10.20 -1.49
C LYS A 11 6.09 10.18 -2.47
N GLU A 12 6.15 10.98 -3.53
CA GLU A 12 5.43 10.65 -4.77
C GLU A 12 5.90 9.24 -5.16
N PRO A 13 5.05 8.23 -5.03
CA PRO A 13 5.51 6.88 -5.20
C PRO A 13 5.45 6.55 -6.68
N TYR A 14 6.52 6.89 -7.41
CA TYR A 14 6.80 6.27 -8.70
C TYR A 14 7.23 4.81 -8.45
N TYR A 15 6.33 4.01 -7.87
CA TYR A 15 6.53 2.58 -7.70
C TYR A 15 6.12 1.88 -8.98
N GLN A 16 6.91 0.88 -9.37
CA GLN A 16 6.53 0.04 -10.49
C GLN A 16 5.30 -0.78 -10.09
N ILE A 17 4.29 -0.78 -10.96
CA ILE A 17 3.07 -1.55 -10.77
C ILE A 17 3.29 -2.93 -11.42
N PRO A 18 3.08 -4.04 -10.71
CA PRO A 18 3.08 -5.37 -11.31
C PRO A 18 2.06 -5.48 -12.45
N ASP A 19 2.45 -6.07 -13.58
CA ASP A 19 1.61 -6.18 -14.80
C ASP A 19 0.33 -7.01 -14.60
N TRP A 20 0.22 -7.75 -13.49
CA TRP A 20 -0.96 -8.53 -13.12
C TRP A 20 -1.98 -7.74 -12.28
N LEU A 21 -1.67 -6.49 -11.92
CA LEU A 21 -2.63 -5.54 -11.32
C LEU A 21 -3.26 -4.67 -12.40
N ASN A 22 -4.47 -4.18 -12.15
CA ASN A 22 -5.11 -3.24 -13.06
C ASN A 22 -4.32 -1.91 -13.10
N THR A 23 -3.87 -1.50 -14.29
CA THR A 23 -3.02 -0.31 -14.50
C THR A 23 -3.81 0.95 -14.84
N ASP A 24 -5.13 0.82 -15.08
CA ASP A 24 -6.03 1.94 -15.36
C ASP A 24 -6.61 2.58 -14.08
N VAL A 25 -6.10 2.20 -12.90
CA VAL A 25 -6.55 2.77 -11.63
C VAL A 25 -6.05 4.21 -11.53
N ALA A 26 -6.98 5.16 -11.52
CA ALA A 26 -6.67 6.56 -11.25
C ALA A 26 -5.98 6.65 -9.88
N TYR A 27 -4.76 7.19 -9.85
CA TYR A 27 -4.03 7.37 -8.61
C TYR A 27 -4.84 8.26 -7.66
N THR A 28 -5.23 7.72 -6.51
CA THR A 28 -5.91 8.46 -5.46
C THR A 28 -4.93 8.82 -4.35
N GLU A 29 -5.09 9.99 -3.74
CA GLU A 29 -4.20 10.45 -2.65
C GLU A 29 -4.21 9.52 -1.43
N TYR A 30 -5.27 8.72 -1.27
CA TYR A 30 -5.37 7.70 -0.23
C TYR A 30 -6.24 6.52 -0.71
N VAL A 31 -6.01 5.34 -0.12
CA VAL A 31 -6.86 4.15 -0.27
C VAL A 31 -7.52 3.83 1.06
N LYS A 32 -8.84 3.61 1.06
CA LYS A 32 -9.57 3.20 2.26
C LYS A 32 -9.82 1.69 2.23
N LEU A 33 -9.13 0.94 3.07
CA LEU A 33 -9.43 -0.47 3.28
C LEU A 33 -10.62 -0.63 4.24
N THR A 34 -11.81 -0.83 3.67
CA THR A 34 -13.05 -1.13 4.39
C THR A 34 -13.72 -2.40 3.86
N GLY A 35 -14.83 -2.83 4.46
CA GLY A 35 -15.65 -3.91 3.90
C GLY A 35 -16.30 -3.59 2.55
N GLN A 36 -16.18 -2.35 2.06
CA GLN A 36 -16.73 -1.86 0.79
C GLN A 36 -15.64 -1.56 -0.25
N THR A 37 -14.39 -1.93 0.04
CA THR A 37 -13.25 -1.70 -0.86
C THR A 37 -13.48 -2.37 -2.21
N THR A 38 -13.25 -1.62 -3.28
CA THR A 38 -13.29 -2.09 -4.66
C THR A 38 -12.02 -2.87 -5.02
N SER A 39 -12.07 -3.66 -6.10
CA SER A 39 -10.88 -4.36 -6.59
C SER A 39 -9.75 -3.39 -6.96
N ASP A 40 -10.08 -2.25 -7.57
CA ASP A 40 -9.10 -1.22 -7.95
C ASP A 40 -8.39 -0.61 -6.73
N GLU A 41 -9.13 -0.37 -5.64
CA GLU A 41 -8.55 0.09 -4.38
C GLU A 41 -7.64 -0.97 -3.74
N VAL A 42 -7.99 -2.25 -3.84
CA VAL A 42 -7.13 -3.36 -3.38
C VAL A 42 -5.85 -3.42 -4.21
N ASP A 43 -5.95 -3.31 -5.54
CA ASP A 43 -4.81 -3.32 -6.46
C ASP A 43 -3.86 -2.16 -6.15
N LEU A 44 -4.40 -0.95 -5.97
CA LEU A 44 -3.59 0.23 -5.60
C LEU A 44 -2.92 0.04 -4.24
N PHE A 45 -3.62 -0.54 -3.25
CA PHE A 45 -3.02 -0.87 -1.96
C PHE A 45 -1.85 -1.85 -2.09
N ILE A 46 -2.01 -2.92 -2.87
CA ILE A 46 -0.95 -3.91 -3.08
C ILE A 46 0.26 -3.26 -3.77
N ALA A 47 0.03 -2.45 -4.81
CA ALA A 47 1.10 -1.73 -5.50
C ALA A 47 1.89 -0.82 -4.54
N MET A 48 1.19 -0.05 -3.70
CA MET A 48 1.83 0.79 -2.68
C MET A 48 2.60 -0.05 -1.65
N LEU A 49 2.02 -1.16 -1.17
CA LEU A 49 2.65 -2.03 -0.18
C LEU A 49 3.96 -2.62 -0.71
N LEU A 50 3.97 -3.11 -1.95
CA LEU A 50 5.18 -3.63 -2.59
C LEU A 50 6.23 -2.52 -2.78
N GLY A 51 5.80 -1.33 -3.19
CA GLY A 51 6.67 -0.18 -3.40
C GLY A 51 7.31 0.36 -2.12
N TYR A 52 6.55 0.49 -1.03
CA TYR A 52 7.07 0.92 0.27
C TYR A 52 8.12 -0.02 0.84
N ASN A 53 7.99 -1.32 0.54
CA ASN A 53 8.90 -2.36 0.99
C ASN A 53 9.99 -2.69 -0.05
N ASN A 54 10.05 -1.96 -1.17
CA ASN A 54 11.04 -2.15 -2.23
C ASN A 54 11.12 -3.61 -2.74
N ILE A 55 9.96 -4.27 -2.87
CA ILE A 55 9.86 -5.66 -3.33
C ILE A 55 10.03 -5.71 -4.86
N ASP A 56 10.85 -6.65 -5.35
CA ASP A 56 10.92 -6.93 -6.78
C ASP A 56 9.58 -7.47 -7.28
N ILE A 57 8.94 -6.74 -8.20
CA ILE A 57 7.62 -7.07 -8.76
C ILE A 57 7.66 -8.09 -9.89
N LYS A 58 8.84 -8.55 -10.32
CA LYS A 58 8.97 -9.52 -11.41
C LYS A 58 8.51 -10.92 -11.00
N GLY A 59 7.60 -11.50 -11.77
CA GLY A 59 7.15 -12.87 -11.63
C GLY A 59 5.65 -12.97 -11.42
N THR A 60 5.22 -14.14 -10.95
CA THR A 60 3.82 -14.40 -10.64
C THR A 60 3.38 -13.71 -9.35
N PRO A 61 2.06 -13.46 -9.15
CA PRO A 61 1.56 -12.89 -7.90
C PRO A 61 2.03 -13.66 -6.66
N HIS A 62 2.06 -15.00 -6.73
CA HIS A 62 2.49 -15.84 -5.63
C HIS A 62 3.96 -15.60 -5.26
N GLU A 63 4.85 -15.53 -6.25
CA GLU A 63 6.28 -15.30 -6.01
C GLU A 63 6.54 -13.92 -5.42
N VAL A 64 5.86 -12.90 -5.94
CA VAL A 64 6.00 -11.51 -5.47
C VAL A 64 5.48 -11.37 -4.03
N LEU A 65 4.29 -11.90 -3.73
CA LEU A 65 3.73 -11.85 -2.38
C LEU A 65 4.55 -12.67 -1.38
N LYS A 66 5.11 -13.81 -1.81
CA LYS A 66 6.00 -14.58 -0.95
C LYS A 66 7.22 -13.77 -0.51
N ARG A 67 7.85 -13.01 -1.42
CA ARG A 67 8.98 -12.12 -1.06
C ARG A 67 8.57 -11.11 0.01
N LEU A 68 7.40 -10.51 -0.12
CA LEU A 68 6.86 -9.60 0.90
C LEU A 68 6.65 -10.30 2.25
N PHE A 69 6.15 -11.53 2.26
CA PHE A 69 5.94 -12.29 3.51
C PHE A 69 7.22 -12.84 4.13
N ASP A 70 8.31 -12.92 3.35
CA ASP A 70 9.63 -13.32 3.84
C ASP A 70 10.39 -12.14 4.51
N GLU A 71 9.88 -10.90 4.41
CA GLU A 71 10.44 -9.73 5.11
C GLU A 71 10.23 -9.83 6.63
N SER A 72 11.24 -9.40 7.40
CA SER A 72 11.14 -9.36 8.86
C SER A 72 10.19 -8.27 9.35
N ASP A 73 10.13 -7.16 8.61
CA ASP A 73 9.39 -5.96 8.94
C ASP A 73 8.73 -5.41 7.69
N VAL A 74 7.43 -5.14 7.77
CA VAL A 74 6.66 -4.60 6.64
C VAL A 74 6.25 -3.17 6.95
N VAL A 75 6.71 -2.25 6.10
CA VAL A 75 6.33 -0.84 6.12
C VAL A 75 4.98 -0.67 5.43
N ILE A 76 4.03 -0.10 6.15
CA ILE A 76 2.73 0.30 5.60
C ILE A 76 2.63 1.83 5.71
N GLY A 77 2.55 2.50 4.56
CA GLY A 77 2.28 3.94 4.52
C GLY A 77 0.80 4.21 4.73
N GLY A 78 0.46 4.98 5.77
CA GLY A 78 -0.93 5.34 6.08
C GLY A 78 -1.16 5.58 7.56
N GLY A 79 -2.43 5.53 7.97
CA GLY A 79 -2.85 5.67 9.36
C GLY A 79 -4.21 5.04 9.59
N ILE A 80 -4.59 4.91 10.87
CA ILE A 80 -5.94 4.46 11.24
C ILE A 80 -6.88 5.65 11.05
N TYR A 81 -7.84 5.52 10.13
CA TYR A 81 -8.92 6.49 9.98
C TYR A 81 -10.08 6.10 10.90
N PHE A 82 -10.45 7.01 11.81
CA PHE A 82 -11.65 6.88 12.64
C PHE A 82 -12.79 7.64 11.98
N GLU A 83 -13.86 6.95 11.65
CA GLU A 83 -15.10 7.56 11.16
C GLU A 83 -16.12 7.55 12.31
N SER A 84 -16.71 8.70 12.64
CA SER A 84 -17.88 8.70 13.53
C SER A 84 -19.06 8.18 12.74
N ASN A 85 -19.72 7.15 13.27
CA ASN A 85 -21.05 6.80 12.81
C ASN A 85 -22.00 7.83 13.40
N ASP A 86 -22.10 8.99 12.76
CA ASP A 86 -23.19 9.94 13.00
C ASP A 86 -24.47 9.32 12.39
N ARG A 87 -25.02 8.32 13.08
CA ARG A 87 -26.36 7.79 12.84
C ARG A 87 -27.27 8.20 13.97
#